data_AF-A0AA97H5Y8-F1
#
_entry.id   AF-A0AA97H5Y8-F1
#
_cell.length_a   1.000
_cell.length_b   1.000
_cell.length_c   1.000
_cell.angle_alpha   90.00
_cell.angle_beta   90.00
_cell.angle_gamma   90.00
#
_symmetry.space_group_name_H-M   'P 1'
#
loop_
_entity.id
_entity.type
_entity.pdbx_description
1 polymer ?
#
loop_
_entity_poly.entity_id
_entity_poly.type
_entity_poly.pdbx_seq_one_letter_code
_entity_poly.pdbx_strand_id
1 'polypeptide(L)'
;MDTFFTIYFIVVGVLFTLNLISVLIKFFTADGEDWQFQLAEDVLNWCLMLYPIRKRKPLLTLVEGKSNLAGEYCFYNNTITIYRDNNVIRRELINTVIHEYFHYYLITSESKSKLYHDQLEQFSLTQHPQEILCNTMGETLTKVYLKNN
;
A
#
# COMPACT_ATOMS: atom_id res chain seq x y z
N MET A 1 20.90 17.92 53.67
CA MET A 1 20.02 17.77 52.49
C MET A 1 19.71 16.29 52.41
N ASP A 2 18.47 15.95 52.76
CA ASP A 2 18.12 14.64 53.30
C ASP A 2 18.18 13.54 52.25
N THR A 3 18.58 12.34 52.67
CA THR A 3 18.59 11.11 51.86
C THR A 3 17.30 10.92 51.05
N PHE A 4 16.18 11.41 51.59
CA PHE A 4 14.89 11.50 50.90
C PHE A 4 14.93 12.32 49.61
N PHE A 5 15.49 13.53 49.64
CA PHE A 5 15.63 14.38 48.45
C PHE A 5 16.55 13.74 47.42
N THR A 6 17.65 13.10 47.85
CA THR A 6 18.55 12.39 46.95
C THR A 6 17.85 11.23 46.23
N ILE A 7 17.11 10.40 46.96
CA ILE A 7 16.34 9.29 46.37
C ILE A 7 15.26 9.82 45.42
N TYR A 8 14.56 10.89 45.81
CA TYR A 8 13.52 11.51 44.98
C TYR A 8 14.07 12.01 43.63
N PHE A 9 15.20 12.73 43.63
CA PHE A 9 15.80 13.22 42.39
C PHE A 9 16.33 12.10 41.50
N ILE A 10 16.84 11.01 42.09
CA ILE A 10 17.24 9.81 41.33
C ILE A 10 16.03 9.19 40.63
N VAL A 11 14.92 8.94 41.35
CA VAL A 11 13.71 8.32 40.79
C VAL A 11 13.11 9.18 39.67
N VAL A 12 12.99 10.49 39.89
CA VAL A 12 12.46 11.43 38.88
C VAL A 12 13.40 11.50 37.67
N GLY A 13 14.72 11.49 37.89
CA GLY A 13 15.72 11.45 36.82
C GLY A 13 15.63 10.17 35.97
N VAL A 14 15.44 9.01 36.60
CA VAL A 14 15.23 7.74 35.87
C VAL A 14 13.93 7.76 35.08
N LEU A 15 12.82 8.24 35.65
CA LEU A 15 11.55 8.33 34.93
C LEU A 15 11.62 9.30 33.74
N PHE A 16 12.29 10.44 33.92
CA PHE A 16 12.47 11.42 32.86
C PHE A 16 13.33 10.85 31.73
N THR A 17 14.45 10.19 32.05
CA THR A 17 15.32 9.55 31.05
C THR A 17 14.62 8.41 30.31
N LEU A 18 13.84 7.57 30.99
CA LEU A 18 13.03 6.53 30.35
C LEU A 18 11.96 7.11 29.41
N ASN A 19 11.30 8.20 29.81
CA ASN A 19 10.34 8.89 28.95
C ASN A 19 11.03 9.49 27.71
N LEU A 20 12.20 10.11 27.91
CA LEU A 20 12.99 10.68 26.82
C LEU A 20 13.48 9.59 25.85
N ILE A 21 13.92 8.44 26.35
CA ILE A 21 14.26 7.26 25.54
C ILE A 21 13.02 6.74 24.80
N SER A 22 11.85 6.65 25.44
CA SER A 22 10.60 6.25 24.79
C SER A 22 10.20 7.19 23.66
N VAL A 23 10.34 8.50 23.86
CA VAL A 23 10.07 9.52 22.83
C VAL A 23 11.10 9.43 21.70
N LEU A 24 12.39 9.22 22.03
CA LEU A 24 13.44 9.02 21.03
C LEU A 24 13.23 7.74 20.24
N ILE A 25 12.87 6.61 20.88
CA ILE A 25 12.52 5.37 20.19
C ILE A 25 11.35 5.64 19.25
N LYS A 26 10.27 6.27 19.71
CA LYS A 26 9.14 6.65 18.84
C LYS A 26 9.59 7.52 17.68
N PHE A 27 10.48 8.48 17.90
CA PHE A 27 10.99 9.40 16.89
C PHE A 27 11.90 8.69 15.87
N PHE A 28 12.80 7.81 16.32
CA PHE A 28 13.66 7.00 15.46
C PHE A 28 12.91 5.86 14.76
N THR A 29 11.80 5.37 15.32
CA THR A 29 10.85 4.50 14.60
C THR A 29 9.91 5.31 13.70
N ALA A 30 9.73 6.62 13.94
CA ALA A 30 8.90 7.52 13.15
C ALA A 30 9.62 8.12 11.93
N ASP A 31 10.92 7.85 11.75
CA ASP A 31 11.55 7.81 10.41
C ASP A 31 10.86 6.74 9.51
N GLY A 32 10.02 5.87 10.09
CA GLY A 32 9.35 4.73 9.46
C GLY A 32 7.82 4.85 9.31
N GLU A 33 7.25 6.05 9.17
CA GLU A 33 5.99 6.16 8.42
C GLU A 33 6.30 5.87 6.96
N ASP A 34 6.13 4.62 6.57
CA ASP A 34 6.24 4.22 5.18
C ASP A 34 5.16 4.91 4.36
N TRP A 35 5.48 6.11 3.87
CA TRP A 35 4.56 6.96 3.12
C TRP A 35 4.00 6.22 1.90
N GLN A 36 4.75 5.28 1.33
CA GLN A 36 4.28 4.47 0.21
C GLN A 36 3.20 3.49 0.68
N PHE A 37 3.41 2.79 1.79
CA PHE A 37 2.38 1.92 2.37
C PHE A 37 1.14 2.70 2.77
N GLN A 38 1.31 3.82 3.48
CA GLN A 38 0.18 4.63 3.93
C GLN A 38 -0.63 5.19 2.77
N LEU A 39 0.05 5.73 1.75
CA LEU A 39 -0.62 6.24 0.56
C LEU A 39 -1.31 5.10 -0.21
N ALA A 40 -0.64 3.96 -0.37
CA ALA A 40 -1.24 2.81 -1.04
C ALA A 40 -2.45 2.26 -0.30
N GLU A 41 -2.42 2.23 1.04
CA GLU A 41 -3.56 1.84 1.86
C GLU A 41 -4.71 2.85 1.74
N ASP A 42 -4.42 4.15 1.79
CA ASP A 42 -5.43 5.19 1.62
C ASP A 42 -6.11 5.12 0.25
N VAL A 43 -5.32 5.01 -0.83
CA VAL A 43 -5.83 4.85 -2.20
C VAL A 43 -6.65 3.57 -2.33
N LEU A 44 -6.22 2.45 -1.76
CA LEU A 44 -6.98 1.20 -1.77
C LEU A 44 -8.33 1.35 -1.06
N ASN A 45 -8.35 2.01 0.11
CA ASN A 45 -9.59 2.28 0.83
C ASN A 45 -10.50 3.21 0.04
N TRP A 46 -9.95 4.23 -0.61
CA TRP A 46 -10.69 5.13 -1.50
C TRP A 46 -11.33 4.38 -2.68
N CYS A 47 -10.59 3.48 -3.32
CA CYS A 47 -11.13 2.60 -4.37
C CYS A 47 -12.28 1.72 -3.88
N LEU A 48 -12.15 1.13 -2.68
CA LEU A 48 -13.20 0.31 -2.06
C LEU A 48 -14.47 1.11 -1.75
N MET A 49 -14.34 2.39 -1.39
CA MET A 49 -15.48 3.28 -1.18
C MET A 49 -16.20 3.60 -2.49
N LEU A 50 -15.46 3.88 -3.57
CA LEU A 50 -16.03 4.25 -4.86
C LEU A 50 -16.64 3.05 -5.62
N TYR A 51 -15.98 1.90 -5.56
CA TYR A 51 -16.35 0.70 -6.31
C TYR A 51 -16.53 -0.51 -5.37
N PRO A 52 -17.51 -0.48 -4.46
CA PRO A 52 -17.64 -1.51 -3.44
C PRO A 52 -17.89 -2.89 -4.06
N ILE A 53 -17.25 -3.91 -3.48
CA ILE A 53 -17.38 -5.30 -3.92
C ILE A 53 -17.56 -6.24 -2.73
N ARG A 54 -18.38 -7.28 -2.91
CA ARG A 54 -18.60 -8.33 -1.91
C ARG A 54 -17.46 -9.36 -1.93
N LYS A 55 -16.24 -8.90 -1.70
CA LYS A 55 -15.02 -9.70 -1.54
C LYS A 55 -14.29 -9.22 -0.29
N ARG A 56 -13.49 -10.12 0.32
CA ARG A 56 -12.61 -9.73 1.42
C ARG A 56 -11.57 -8.72 0.90
N LYS A 57 -11.40 -7.59 1.61
CA LYS A 57 -10.35 -6.59 1.32
C LYS A 57 -9.01 -7.31 1.07
N PRO A 58 -8.30 -7.00 -0.04
CA PRO A 58 -7.02 -7.63 -0.32
C PRO A 58 -5.98 -7.20 0.71
N LEU A 59 -5.03 -8.09 1.00
CA LEU A 59 -3.84 -7.74 1.76
C LEU A 59 -2.96 -6.85 0.88
N LEU A 60 -2.51 -5.71 1.40
CA LEU A 60 -1.56 -4.84 0.72
C LEU A 60 -0.16 -5.11 1.25
N THR A 61 0.79 -5.39 0.36
CA THR A 61 2.19 -5.66 0.71
C THR A 61 3.12 -4.80 -0.14
N LEU A 62 4.15 -4.20 0.48
CA LEU A 62 5.22 -3.53 -0.24
C LEU A 62 6.48 -4.38 -0.22
N VAL A 63 7.08 -4.57 -1.39
CA VAL A 63 8.29 -5.36 -1.58
C VAL A 63 9.42 -4.45 -2.06
N GLU A 64 10.58 -4.61 -1.44
CA GLU A 64 11.83 -3.94 -1.82
C GLU A 64 12.46 -4.63 -3.04
N GLY A 65 13.18 -3.86 -3.85
CA GLY A 65 13.94 -4.37 -4.99
C GLY A 65 13.26 -4.11 -6.34
N LYS A 66 14.11 -3.99 -7.37
CA LYS A 66 13.68 -3.76 -8.75
C LYS A 66 12.94 -4.97 -9.29
N SER A 67 11.73 -4.74 -9.79
CA SER A 67 10.93 -5.71 -10.54
C SER A 67 10.72 -5.23 -11.97
N ASN A 68 10.28 -6.13 -12.85
CA ASN A 68 9.77 -5.76 -14.17
C ASN A 68 8.34 -5.20 -14.08
N LEU A 69 7.67 -5.38 -12.93
CA LEU A 69 6.31 -4.95 -12.66
C LEU A 69 6.31 -3.80 -11.65
N ALA A 70 5.35 -2.87 -11.78
CA ALA A 70 5.10 -1.85 -10.76
C ALA A 70 4.26 -2.41 -9.60
N GLY A 71 3.32 -3.31 -9.90
CA GLY A 71 2.52 -4.02 -8.94
C GLY A 71 1.99 -5.32 -9.52
N GLU A 72 1.33 -6.11 -8.69
CA GLU A 72 0.55 -7.26 -9.12
C GLU A 72 -0.55 -7.60 -8.10
N TYR A 73 -1.70 -8.03 -8.59
CA TYR A 73 -2.74 -8.67 -7.79
C TYR A 73 -2.75 -10.18 -8.01
N CYS A 74 -2.61 -10.94 -6.92
CA CYS A 74 -2.74 -12.39 -6.94
C CYS A 74 -4.09 -12.83 -6.36
N PHE A 75 -4.86 -13.55 -7.18
CA PHE A 75 -6.20 -14.03 -6.82
C PHE A 75 -6.18 -15.06 -5.68
N TYR A 76 -5.23 -16.01 -5.72
CA TYR A 76 -5.22 -17.16 -4.79
C TYR A 76 -4.92 -16.77 -3.35
N ASN A 77 -4.05 -15.79 -3.14
CA ASN A 77 -3.72 -15.27 -1.81
C ASN A 77 -4.45 -13.95 -1.48
N ASN A 78 -5.26 -13.43 -2.40
CA ASN A 78 -5.97 -12.16 -2.28
C ASN A 78 -5.05 -11.01 -1.83
N THR A 79 -3.89 -10.88 -2.49
CA THR A 79 -2.83 -9.92 -2.12
C THR A 79 -2.55 -8.99 -3.30
N ILE A 80 -2.45 -7.69 -3.00
CA ILE A 80 -1.87 -6.67 -3.89
C ILE A 80 -0.45 -6.43 -3.41
N THR A 81 0.50 -6.71 -4.29
CA THR A 81 1.93 -6.46 -4.06
C THR A 81 2.32 -5.22 -4.84
N ILE A 82 3.01 -4.27 -4.20
CA ILE A 82 3.55 -3.08 -4.83
C ILE A 82 5.07 -3.09 -4.69
N TYR A 83 5.77 -2.90 -5.81
CA TYR A 83 7.24 -2.87 -5.85
C TYR A 83 7.74 -1.45 -5.63
N ARG A 84 8.41 -1.20 -4.50
CA ARG A 84 8.75 0.16 -4.04
C ARG A 84 9.64 0.94 -5.00
N ASP A 85 10.69 0.27 -5.49
CA ASP A 85 11.69 0.85 -6.39
C ASP A 85 11.08 1.27 -7.74
N ASN A 86 9.96 0.66 -8.11
CA ASN A 86 9.21 0.96 -9.33
C ASN A 86 8.15 2.06 -9.11
N ASN A 87 7.85 2.43 -7.86
CA ASN A 87 6.79 3.37 -7.49
C ASN A 87 7.29 4.54 -6.61
N VAL A 88 8.47 5.07 -6.95
CA VAL A 88 9.11 6.18 -6.22
C VAL A 88 8.28 7.48 -6.31
N ILE A 89 7.55 7.66 -7.41
CA ILE A 89 6.75 8.86 -7.65
C ILE A 89 5.32 8.64 -7.13
N ARG A 90 4.82 9.58 -6.31
CA ARG A 90 3.46 9.58 -5.74
C ARG A 90 2.38 9.22 -6.77
N ARG A 91 2.41 9.86 -7.93
CA ARG A 91 1.45 9.62 -9.03
C ARG A 91 1.48 8.18 -9.54
N GLU A 92 2.67 7.61 -9.69
CA GLU A 92 2.84 6.24 -10.20
C GLU A 92 2.37 5.22 -9.16
N LEU A 93 2.67 5.45 -7.88
CA LEU A 93 2.15 4.61 -6.79
C LEU A 93 0.61 4.60 -6.76
N ILE A 94 -0.03 5.77 -6.86
CA ILE A 94 -1.49 5.88 -6.91
C ILE A 94 -2.04 5.12 -8.13
N ASN A 95 -1.43 5.31 -9.31
CA ASN A 95 -1.84 4.65 -10.54
C ASN A 95 -1.75 3.12 -10.42
N THR A 96 -0.62 2.61 -9.93
CA THR A 96 -0.39 1.17 -9.73
C THR A 96 -1.41 0.59 -8.75
N VAL A 97 -1.64 1.21 -7.61
CA VAL A 97 -2.61 0.70 -6.62
C VAL A 97 -4.02 0.64 -7.21
N ILE A 98 -4.43 1.65 -7.96
CA ILE A 98 -5.73 1.66 -8.65
C ILE A 98 -5.77 0.57 -9.72
N HIS A 99 -4.72 0.42 -10.52
CA HIS A 99 -4.63 -0.63 -11.54
C HIS A 99 -4.80 -2.02 -10.92
N GLU A 100 -4.03 -2.35 -9.87
CA GLU A 100 -4.13 -3.63 -9.16
C GLU A 100 -5.48 -3.82 -8.47
N TYR A 101 -6.08 -2.73 -7.99
CA TYR A 101 -7.43 -2.76 -7.44
C TYR A 101 -8.45 -3.24 -8.49
N PHE A 102 -8.33 -2.82 -9.76
CA PHE A 102 -9.25 -3.29 -10.80
C PHE A 102 -9.03 -4.75 -11.19
N HIS A 103 -7.79 -5.27 -11.09
CA HIS A 103 -7.58 -6.72 -11.15
C HIS A 103 -8.32 -7.44 -10.01
N TYR A 104 -8.20 -6.95 -8.78
CA TYR A 104 -8.97 -7.45 -7.64
C TYR A 104 -10.48 -7.36 -7.86
N TYR A 105 -10.97 -6.25 -8.42
CA TYR A 105 -12.39 -6.03 -8.64
C TYR A 105 -12.98 -6.98 -9.70
N LEU A 106 -12.24 -7.22 -10.79
CA LEU A 106 -12.72 -8.00 -11.93
C LEU A 106 -12.55 -9.51 -11.71
N ILE A 107 -11.44 -9.94 -11.10
CA ILE A 107 -11.11 -11.36 -10.88
C ILE A 107 -11.80 -11.85 -9.60
N THR A 108 -13.07 -12.24 -9.75
CA THR A 108 -13.93 -12.69 -8.65
C THR A 108 -14.01 -14.21 -8.48
N SER A 109 -13.41 -14.98 -9.39
CA SER A 109 -13.43 -16.44 -9.39
C SER A 109 -12.19 -17.00 -10.07
N GLU A 110 -11.89 -18.26 -9.78
CA GLU A 110 -10.80 -18.99 -10.44
C GLU A 110 -10.97 -19.04 -11.96
N SER A 111 -12.21 -19.23 -12.45
CA SER A 111 -12.52 -19.20 -13.88
C SER A 111 -12.16 -17.87 -14.54
N LYS A 112 -12.36 -16.74 -13.86
CA LYS A 112 -11.96 -15.42 -14.36
C LYS A 112 -10.45 -15.21 -14.27
N SER A 113 -9.82 -15.73 -13.23
CA SER A 113 -8.35 -15.69 -13.12
C SER A 113 -7.73 -16.49 -14.26
N LYS A 114 -8.24 -17.69 -14.54
CA LYS A 114 -7.81 -18.50 -15.68
C LYS A 114 -8.04 -17.78 -17.00
N LEU A 115 -9.23 -17.21 -17.21
CA LEU A 115 -9.53 -16.45 -18.43
C LEU A 115 -8.54 -15.32 -18.67
N TYR A 116 -8.15 -14.58 -17.63
CA TYR A 116 -7.13 -13.53 -17.72
C TYR A 116 -5.79 -14.09 -18.22
N HIS A 117 -5.31 -15.21 -17.65
CA HIS A 117 -4.05 -15.82 -18.08
C HIS A 117 -4.14 -16.40 -19.50
N ASP A 118 -5.24 -17.08 -19.83
CA ASP A 118 -5.48 -17.63 -21.17
C ASP A 118 -5.50 -16.51 -22.23
N GLN A 119 -5.97 -15.31 -21.88
CA GLN A 119 -5.98 -14.14 -22.75
C GLN A 119 -4.59 -13.49 -22.89
N LEU A 120 -3.70 -13.58 -21.89
CA LEU A 120 -2.31 -13.12 -22.01
C LEU A 120 -1.50 -13.95 -23.01
N GLU A 121 -1.87 -15.22 -23.23
CA GLU A 121 -1.25 -16.05 -24.27
C GLU A 121 -1.73 -15.66 -25.69
N GLN A 122 -2.95 -15.12 -25.79
CA GLN A 122 -3.59 -14.78 -27.07
C GLN A 122 -3.33 -13.35 -27.51
N PHE A 123 -3.18 -12.44 -26.55
CA PHE A 123 -3.01 -11.01 -26.77
C PHE A 123 -1.74 -10.53 -26.11
N SER A 124 -1.02 -9.61 -26.77
CA SER A 124 0.03 -8.85 -26.09
C SER A 124 -0.54 -8.05 -24.91
N LEU A 125 0.28 -7.75 -23.91
CA LEU A 125 -0.14 -7.01 -22.71
C LEU A 125 -0.90 -5.71 -23.03
N THR A 126 -0.46 -4.99 -24.06
CA THR A 126 -1.09 -3.72 -24.51
C THR A 126 -2.45 -3.91 -25.19
N GLN A 127 -2.74 -5.11 -25.66
CA GLN A 127 -3.99 -5.48 -26.33
C GLN A 127 -4.91 -6.31 -25.42
N HIS A 128 -4.45 -6.67 -24.23
CA HIS A 128 -5.20 -7.48 -23.29
C HIS A 128 -6.43 -6.68 -22.78
N PRO A 129 -7.68 -7.16 -22.99
CA PRO A 129 -8.87 -6.36 -22.71
C PRO A 129 -8.97 -5.88 -21.26
N GLN A 130 -8.58 -6.73 -20.31
CA GLN A 130 -8.57 -6.37 -18.90
C GLN A 130 -7.47 -5.36 -18.57
N GLU A 131 -6.30 -5.46 -19.21
CA GLU A 131 -5.19 -4.52 -18.98
C GLU A 131 -5.55 -3.13 -19.49
N ILE A 132 -6.19 -3.05 -20.66
CA ILE A 132 -6.69 -1.78 -21.21
C ILE A 132 -7.64 -1.12 -20.22
N LEU A 133 -8.56 -1.89 -19.62
CA LEU A 133 -9.48 -1.38 -18.61
C LEU A 133 -8.74 -0.94 -17.34
N CYS A 134 -7.89 -1.79 -16.77
CA CYS A 134 -7.13 -1.47 -15.55
C CYS A 134 -6.26 -0.22 -15.75
N ASN A 135 -5.56 -0.09 -16.88
CA ASN A 135 -4.77 1.08 -17.25
C ASN A 135 -5.64 2.33 -17.41
N THR A 136 -6.76 2.24 -18.11
CA THR A 136 -7.67 3.38 -18.31
C THR A 136 -8.25 3.87 -16.98
N MET A 137 -8.63 2.94 -16.10
CA MET A 137 -9.15 3.26 -14.77
C MET A 137 -8.06 3.85 -13.88
N GLY A 138 -6.86 3.27 -13.89
CA GLY A 138 -5.67 3.78 -13.23
C GLY A 138 -5.39 5.23 -13.59
N GLU A 139 -5.26 5.53 -14.89
CA GLU A 139 -4.98 6.88 -15.37
C GLU A 139 -6.09 7.88 -15.01
N THR A 140 -7.35 7.49 -15.20
CA THR A 140 -8.50 8.36 -14.99
C THR A 140 -8.67 8.68 -13.51
N LEU A 141 -8.69 7.66 -12.66
CA LEU A 141 -8.93 7.83 -11.24
C LEU A 141 -7.73 8.41 -10.51
N THR A 142 -6.50 8.20 -10.98
CA THR A 142 -5.32 8.89 -10.45
C THR A 142 -5.47 10.42 -10.57
N LYS A 143 -5.94 10.89 -11.73
CA LYS A 143 -6.21 12.34 -11.94
C LYS A 143 -7.29 12.85 -10.99
N VAL A 144 -8.34 12.05 -10.76
CA VAL A 144 -9.43 12.41 -9.84
C VAL A 144 -8.94 12.46 -8.39
N TYR A 145 -8.21 11.44 -7.95
CA TYR A 145 -7.67 11.34 -6.60
C TYR A 145 -6.75 12.52 -6.27
N LEU A 146 -5.80 12.84 -7.17
CA LEU A 146 -4.85 13.95 -7.01
C LEU A 146 -5.50 15.34 -7.07
N LYS A 147 -6.70 15.46 -7.64
CA LYS A 147 -7.44 16.73 -7.66
C LYS A 147 -8.18 16.98 -6.34
N ASN A 148 -8.57 15.90 -5.67
CA ASN A 148 -9.45 15.94 -4.51
C ASN A 148 -8.68 15.79 -3.18
N ASN A 149 -7.39 15.47 -3.21
CA ASN A 149 -6.50 15.27 -2.05
C ASN A 149 -5.10 15.81 -2.36
#